data_AF-A0A927FAT1-F1
#
_entry.id   AF-A0A927FAT1-F1
#
_cell.length_a   1.000
_cell.length_b   1.000
_cell.length_c   1.000
_cell.angle_alpha   90.00
_cell.angle_beta   90.00
_cell.angle_gamma   90.00
#
_symmetry.space_group_name_H-M   'P 1'
#
loop_
_entity.id
_entity.type
_entity.pdbx_description
1 polymer ?
#
loop_
_entity_poly.entity_id
_entity_poly.type
_entity_poly.pdbx_seq_one_letter_code
_entity_poly.pdbx_strand_id
1 'polypeptide(L)'
;MNHTEDISPKTIDGIIDINLSEESAIYEIFEELKQRFPDESPKELQNRTKERIKDRVLRGEVSFYIRKDSSNTISEISKEEGIKILDTSEIWSSDRKERFVAYEK
;
A
#
# COMPACT_ATOMS: atom_id res chain seq x y z
N MET A 1 16.26 29.38 -14.46
CA MET A 1 16.57 27.94 -14.36
C MET A 1 15.58 27.36 -13.38
N ASN A 2 14.53 26.67 -13.84
CA ASN A 2 13.57 26.03 -12.94
C ASN A 2 14.26 24.82 -12.31
N HIS A 3 14.63 24.95 -11.03
CA HIS A 3 14.91 23.82 -10.17
C HIS A 3 13.53 23.18 -9.94
N THR A 4 13.19 22.13 -10.68
CA THR A 4 12.14 21.22 -10.24
C THR A 4 12.70 20.60 -8.96
N GLU A 5 12.28 21.14 -7.82
CA GLU A 5 12.48 20.49 -6.52
C GLU A 5 12.07 19.04 -6.68
N ASP A 6 12.99 18.13 -6.33
CA ASP A 6 12.72 16.71 -6.22
C ASP A 6 11.70 16.53 -5.07
N ILE A 7 10.43 16.77 -5.38
CA ILE A 7 9.27 16.60 -4.51
C ILE A 7 8.89 15.12 -4.36
N SER A 8 9.72 14.22 -4.88
CA SER A 8 9.62 12.81 -4.59
C SER A 8 9.72 12.61 -3.08
N PRO A 9 8.77 11.91 -2.44
CA PRO A 9 8.89 11.55 -1.04
C PRO A 9 10.20 10.77 -0.85
N LYS A 10 11.06 11.28 0.03
CA LYS A 10 12.37 10.67 0.34
C LYS A 10 12.29 9.67 1.49
N THR A 11 11.12 9.51 2.09
CA THR A 11 10.88 8.64 3.24
C THR A 11 9.92 7.51 2.87
N ILE A 12 10.09 6.35 3.49
CA ILE A 12 9.21 5.19 3.37
C ILE A 12 7.76 5.60 3.64
N ASP A 13 7.52 6.30 4.76
CA ASP A 13 6.19 6.78 5.14
C ASP A 13 5.57 7.71 4.10
N GLY A 14 6.37 8.60 3.49
CA GLY A 14 5.88 9.51 2.45
C GLY A 14 5.50 8.78 1.16
N ILE A 15 6.27 7.76 0.77
CA ILE A 15 5.94 6.92 -0.39
C ILE A 15 4.62 6.18 -0.17
N ILE A 16 4.45 5.58 1.02
CA ILE A 16 3.21 4.90 1.37
C ILE A 16 2.03 5.87 1.29
N ASP A 17 2.15 7.05 1.89
CA ASP A 17 1.10 8.07 1.93
C ASP A 17 0.61 8.49 0.53
N ILE A 18 1.56 8.78 -0.36
CA ILE A 18 1.25 9.18 -1.74
C ILE A 18 0.56 8.03 -2.47
N ASN A 19 1.09 6.81 -2.37
CA ASN A 19 0.50 5.65 -3.02
C ASN A 19 -0.91 5.32 -2.50
N LEU A 20 -1.17 5.50 -1.21
CA LEU A 20 -2.52 5.35 -0.65
C LEU A 20 -3.47 6.40 -1.21
N SER A 21 -2.99 7.61 -1.52
CA SER A 21 -3.78 8.66 -2.16
C SER A 21 -4.03 8.38 -3.65
N GLU A 22 -3.10 7.66 -4.31
CA GLU A 22 -3.17 7.29 -5.73
C GLU A 22 -3.93 5.98 -6.00
N GLU A 23 -4.57 5.39 -4.97
CA GLU A 23 -5.31 4.13 -5.09
C GLU A 23 -4.43 2.95 -5.53
N SER A 24 -3.12 3.02 -5.28
CA SER A 24 -2.15 1.99 -5.63
C SER A 24 -2.39 0.70 -4.84
N ALA A 25 -2.14 -0.46 -5.47
CA ALA A 25 -2.19 -1.72 -4.75
C ALA A 25 -1.04 -1.81 -3.75
N ILE A 26 -1.29 -2.45 -2.60
CA ILE A 26 -0.31 -2.55 -1.50
C ILE A 26 0.99 -3.23 -1.96
N TYR A 27 0.89 -4.19 -2.89
CA TYR A 27 2.04 -4.80 -3.55
C TYR A 27 2.86 -3.79 -4.38
N GLU A 28 2.21 -2.87 -5.09
CA GLU A 28 2.87 -1.84 -5.90
C GLU A 28 3.63 -0.86 -4.99
N ILE A 29 3.03 -0.47 -3.86
CA ILE A 29 3.71 0.33 -2.82
C ILE A 29 4.98 -0.39 -2.35
N PHE A 30 4.88 -1.69 -2.07
CA PHE A 30 6.01 -2.49 -1.64
C PHE A 30 7.12 -2.62 -2.70
N GLU A 31 6.75 -2.81 -3.96
CA GLU A 31 7.73 -2.84 -5.06
C GLU A 31 8.45 -1.50 -5.21
N GLU A 32 7.73 -0.37 -5.14
CA GLU A 32 8.34 0.95 -5.19
C GLU A 32 9.30 1.15 -4.01
N LEU A 33 8.89 0.78 -2.79
CA LEU A 33 9.75 0.86 -1.61
C LEU A 33 11.03 0.03 -1.79
N LYS A 34 10.93 -1.20 -2.33
CA LYS A 34 12.12 -2.03 -2.60
C LYS A 34 13.05 -1.41 -3.64
N GLN A 35 12.50 -0.73 -4.65
CA GLN A 35 13.31 -0.08 -5.68
C GLN A 35 14.03 1.16 -5.14
N ARG A 36 13.36 1.95 -4.28
CA ARG A 36 13.92 3.18 -3.71
C ARG A 36 14.81 2.96 -2.49
N PHE A 37 14.55 1.89 -1.73
CA PHE A 37 15.29 1.53 -0.52
C PHE A 37 15.84 0.09 -0.61
N PRO A 38 16.82 -0.17 -1.50
CA PRO A 38 17.38 -1.51 -1.69
C PRO A 38 18.20 -1.99 -0.48
N ASP A 39 18.69 -1.08 0.36
CA ASP A 39 19.42 -1.39 1.60
C ASP A 39 18.50 -1.86 2.74
N GLU A 40 17.19 -1.57 2.67
CA GLU A 40 16.22 -1.98 3.69
C GLU A 40 15.79 -3.44 3.48
N SER A 41 15.59 -4.17 4.57
CA SER A 41 15.13 -5.54 4.49
C SER A 41 13.68 -5.60 3.96
N PRO A 42 13.34 -6.52 3.02
CA PRO A 42 11.98 -6.65 2.50
C PRO A 42 10.93 -6.80 3.61
N LYS A 43 11.26 -7.55 4.66
CA LYS A 43 10.40 -7.75 5.83
C LYS A 43 10.17 -6.45 6.61
N GLU A 44 11.17 -5.58 6.67
CA GLU A 44 11.08 -4.27 7.34
C GLU A 44 10.17 -3.33 6.55
N LEU A 45 10.33 -3.27 5.22
CA LEU A 45 9.45 -2.52 4.33
C LEU A 45 8.00 -3.00 4.42
N GLN A 46 7.77 -4.31 4.47
CA GLN A 46 6.43 -4.89 4.67
C GLN A 46 5.83 -4.48 6.01
N ASN A 47 6.59 -4.63 7.11
CA ASN A 47 6.14 -4.25 8.44
C ASN A 47 5.79 -2.76 8.51
N ARG A 48 6.64 -1.88 7.99
CA ARG A 48 6.39 -0.44 7.92
C ARG A 48 5.13 -0.10 7.15
N THR A 49 4.98 -0.69 5.96
CA THR A 49 3.78 -0.51 5.12
C THR A 49 2.52 -0.96 5.85
N LYS A 50 2.55 -2.15 6.45
CA LYS A 50 1.44 -2.69 7.23
C LYS A 50 1.09 -1.81 8.43
N GLU A 51 2.07 -1.39 9.22
CA GLU A 51 1.84 -0.53 10.39
C GLU A 51 1.24 0.81 10.00
N ARG A 52 1.74 1.42 8.92
CA ARG A 52 1.26 2.71 8.44
C ARG A 52 -0.17 2.63 7.93
N ILE A 53 -0.49 1.63 7.11
CA ILE A 53 -1.86 1.42 6.60
C ILE A 53 -2.81 1.10 7.74
N LYS A 54 -2.39 0.25 8.68
CA LYS A 54 -3.19 -0.11 9.86
C LYS A 54 -3.49 1.11 10.73
N ASP A 55 -2.52 1.98 11.00
CA ASP A 55 -2.73 3.23 11.75
C ASP A 55 -3.78 4.13 11.05
N ARG A 56 -3.65 4.36 9.74
CA ARG A 56 -4.61 5.17 8.97
C ARG A 56 -6.02 4.57 8.93
N VAL A 57 -6.14 3.25 8.79
CA VAL A 57 -7.45 2.57 8.83
C VAL A 57 -8.08 2.64 10.23
N LEU A 58 -7.28 2.49 11.29
CA LEU A 58 -7.77 2.61 12.66
C LEU A 58 -8.26 4.03 12.99
N ARG A 59 -7.65 5.05 12.36
CA ARG A 59 -8.10 6.45 12.43
C ARG A 59 -9.31 6.74 11.56
N GLY A 60 -9.69 5.82 10.67
CA GLY A 60 -10.80 5.99 9.73
C GLY A 60 -10.46 6.88 8.54
N GLU A 61 -9.18 7.13 8.27
CA GLU A 61 -8.71 7.94 7.14
C GLU A 61 -8.72 7.14 5.84
N VAL A 62 -8.46 5.83 5.93
CA VAL A 62 -8.33 4.91 4.79
C VAL A 62 -9.28 3.72 4.97
N SER A 63 -9.83 3.25 3.86
CA SER A 63 -10.64 2.02 3.79
C SER A 63 -9.98 0.97 2.89
N PHE A 64 -10.32 -0.30 3.12
CA PHE A 64 -9.75 -1.41 2.37
C PHE A 64 -10.68 -1.86 1.26
N TYR A 65 -10.08 -2.18 0.11
CA TYR A 65 -10.78 -2.59 -1.09
C TYR A 65 -10.08 -3.79 -1.73
N ILE A 66 -10.87 -4.65 -2.36
CA ILE A 66 -10.38 -5.76 -3.18
C ILE A 66 -10.79 -5.47 -4.62
N ARG A 67 -9.81 -5.34 -5.50
CA ARG A 67 -10.01 -5.18 -6.94
C ARG A 67 -9.76 -6.50 -7.65
N LYS A 68 -10.79 -7.03 -8.31
CA LYS A 68 -10.69 -8.26 -9.12
C LYS A 68 -10.27 -7.93 -10.55
N ASP A 69 -9.11 -8.42 -10.97
CA ASP A 69 -8.51 -8.11 -12.28
C ASP A 69 -9.44 -8.53 -13.44
N SER A 70 -10.15 -9.67 -13.29
CA SER A 70 -11.07 -10.18 -14.33
C SER A 70 -12.38 -9.39 -14.51
N SER A 71 -12.76 -8.48 -13.62
CA SER A 71 -14.09 -7.84 -13.70
C SER A 71 -14.10 -6.36 -13.39
N ASN A 72 -12.91 -5.74 -13.22
CA ASN A 72 -12.74 -4.35 -12.75
C ASN A 72 -13.64 -3.99 -11.55
N THR A 73 -14.03 -5.01 -10.78
CA THR A 73 -14.97 -4.87 -9.68
C THR A 73 -14.16 -4.58 -8.43
N ILE A 74 -14.51 -3.49 -7.77
CA ILE A 74 -13.93 -3.07 -6.51
C ILE A 74 -14.96 -3.38 -5.43
N SER A 75 -14.55 -4.14 -4.41
CA SER A 75 -15.39 -4.47 -3.26
C SER A 75 -14.72 -3.94 -2.01
N GLU A 76 -15.40 -3.07 -1.28
CA GLU A 76 -14.96 -2.64 0.04
C GLU A 76 -15.02 -3.83 1.00
N ILE A 77 -14.02 -3.94 1.88
CA ILE A 77 -14.00 -4.91 2.95
C ILE A 77 -13.91 -4.23 4.31
N SER A 78 -14.35 -4.95 5.33
CA SER A 78 -14.29 -4.44 6.71
C SER A 78 -12.84 -4.23 7.15
N LYS A 79 -12.62 -3.20 7.98
CA LYS A 79 -11.32 -2.89 8.59
C LYS A 79 -10.63 -4.11 9.22
N GLU A 80 -11.37 -4.95 9.92
CA GLU A 80 -10.84 -6.13 10.60
C GLU A 80 -10.35 -7.19 9.61
N GLU A 81 -11.13 -7.42 8.54
CA GLU A 81 -10.75 -8.34 7.47
C GLU A 81 -9.55 -7.81 6.70
N GLY A 82 -9.50 -6.51 6.41
CA GLY A 82 -8.34 -5.91 5.74
C GLY A 82 -7.07 -5.95 6.57
N ILE A 83 -7.15 -5.78 7.90
CA ILE A 83 -6.00 -5.97 8.79
C ILE A 83 -5.54 -7.44 8.81
N LYS A 84 -6.46 -8.41 8.80
CA LYS A 84 -6.09 -9.83 8.69
C LYS A 84 -5.40 -10.14 7.36
N ILE A 85 -5.91 -9.57 6.28
CA ILE A 85 -5.34 -9.72 4.93
C ILE A 85 -3.96 -9.03 4.84
N LEU A 86 -3.74 -7.89 5.49
CA LEU A 86 -2.41 -7.28 5.59
C LEU A 86 -1.37 -8.18 6.27
N ASP A 87 -1.82 -9.08 7.15
CA ASP A 87 -0.96 -10.03 7.86
C ASP A 87 -0.62 -11.26 7.02
N THR A 88 -1.37 -11.55 5.95
CA THR A 88 -1.08 -12.70 5.09
C THR A 88 0.04 -12.40 4.11
N SER A 89 0.99 -13.33 4.00
CA SER A 89 2.11 -13.22 3.05
C SER A 89 1.68 -13.09 1.59
N GLU A 90 0.45 -13.49 1.27
CA GLU A 90 -0.06 -13.54 -0.09
C GLU A 90 -0.29 -12.15 -0.70
N ILE A 91 -0.58 -11.11 0.09
CA ILE A 91 -0.77 -9.74 -0.46
C ILE A 91 0.54 -9.09 -0.94
N TRP A 92 1.67 -9.66 -0.54
CA TRP A 92 3.00 -9.21 -0.93
C TRP A 92 3.53 -9.96 -2.15
N SER A 93 2.69 -10.79 -2.78
CA SER A 93 3.01 -11.57 -3.97
C SER A 93 2.10 -11.18 -5.13
N SER A 94 2.67 -11.08 -6.33
CA SER A 94 1.97 -10.77 -7.57
C SER A 94 1.09 -11.91 -8.12
N ASP A 95 1.13 -13.10 -7.51
CA ASP A 95 0.41 -14.30 -7.98
C ASP A 95 -1.11 -14.24 -7.76
N ARG A 96 -1.60 -13.25 -7.01
CA ARG A 96 -3.04 -13.11 -6.73
C ARG A 96 -3.78 -12.48 -7.91
N LYS A 97 -4.90 -13.11 -8.29
CA LYS A 97 -5.91 -12.55 -9.21
C LYS A 97 -6.66 -11.34 -8.64
N GLU A 98 -6.53 -11.12 -7.34
CA GLU A 98 -7.20 -10.09 -6.58
C GLU A 98 -6.15 -9.12 -6.03
N ARG A 99 -6.25 -7.85 -6.42
CA ARG A 99 -5.37 -6.79 -5.93
C ARG A 99 -5.95 -6.18 -4.68
N PHE A 100 -5.12 -6.14 -3.64
CA PHE A 100 -5.49 -5.53 -2.38
C PHE A 100 -5.08 -4.05 -2.38
N VAL A 101 -6.06 -3.17 -2.29
CA VAL A 101 -5.92 -1.72 -2.39
C VAL A 101 -6.43 -1.07 -1.11
N ALA A 102 -5.77 -0.01 -0.67
CA ALA A 102 -6.19 0.79 0.47
C ALA A 102 -6.04 2.26 0.08
N TYR A 103 -7.12 3.03 0.19
CA TYR A 103 -7.11 4.44 -0.16
C TYR A 103 -8.09 5.25 0.68
N GLU A 104 -7.92 6.57 0.63
CA GLU A 104 -8.72 7.54 1.40
C GLU A 104 -10.19 7.50 0.98
N LYS A 105 -11.09 7.64 1.97
CA LYS A 105 -12.54 7.62 1.72
C LYS A 105 -13.07 8.97 1.21
#